data_AF-A0A7C3ZB27-F1
#
_entry.id   AF-A0A7C3ZB27-F1
#
_cell.length_a   1.000
_cell.length_b   1.000
_cell.length_c   1.000
_cell.angle_alpha   90.00
_cell.angle_beta   90.00
_cell.angle_gamma   90.00
#
_symmetry.space_group_name_H-M   'P 1'
#
loop_
_entity.id
_entity.type
_entity.pdbx_description
1 polymer ?
#
loop_
_entity_poly.entity_id
_entity_poly.type
_entity_poly.pdbx_seq_one_letter_code
_entity_poly.pdbx_strand_id
1 'polypeptide(L)'
;MTEKNLIGGIRVRFAPSPTGNLHMGGVRTALFNYIFALKYMGSFILRIDDTDRARSKKEYEDAISDDLRWFEIKWDEFYRQSERTFIYEKYLNILKENRLVYECFCTEEEILKSKEIAVKSKKPYIYNGRCANLSSGEKEKLRLSLSEKGLYPSIRLNVAQVLKINPGFNSVEFNDAVHGPLS
;
A
#
# COMPACT_ATOMS: atom_id res chain seq x y z
N MET A 1 -11.30 19.00 27.69
CA MET A 1 -10.36 18.37 26.75
C MET A 1 -9.09 18.09 27.50
N THR A 2 -8.98 16.89 28.06
CA THR A 2 -7.78 16.45 28.78
C THR A 2 -6.79 15.91 27.75
N GLU A 3 -5.65 16.59 27.61
CA GLU A 3 -4.49 16.06 26.90
C GLU A 3 -4.12 14.72 27.55
N LYS A 4 -4.36 13.61 26.84
CA LYS A 4 -3.79 12.32 27.20
C LYS A 4 -2.28 12.46 27.06
N ASN A 5 -1.56 12.54 28.17
CA ASN A 5 -0.12 12.26 28.18
C ASN A 5 0.07 10.82 27.70
N LEU A 6 0.51 10.66 26.45
CA LEU A 6 0.83 9.37 25.83
C LEU A 6 2.14 8.86 26.44
N ILE A 7 2.04 8.02 27.47
CA ILE A 7 3.21 7.47 28.18
C ILE A 7 3.91 6.37 27.36
N GLY A 8 3.29 5.86 26.30
CA GLY A 8 3.92 4.92 25.37
C GLY A 8 3.88 5.44 23.95
N GLY A 9 5.04 5.63 23.30
CA GLY A 9 5.14 5.95 21.86
C GLY A 9 4.58 4.87 20.92
N ILE A 10 3.83 3.90 21.45
CA ILE A 10 3.16 2.84 20.71
C ILE A 10 1.99 3.44 19.93
N ARG A 11 2.05 3.30 18.61
CA ARG A 11 0.99 3.71 17.69
C ARG A 11 0.71 2.55 16.76
N VAL A 12 -0.54 2.12 16.73
CA VAL A 12 -1.00 1.01 15.90
C VAL A 12 -2.20 1.44 15.08
N ARG A 13 -2.42 0.77 13.94
CA ARG A 13 -3.55 1.09 13.06
C ARG A 13 -4.29 -0.14 12.58
N PHE A 14 -5.61 -0.04 12.55
CA PHE A 14 -6.47 -0.89 11.74
C PHE A 14 -6.79 -0.16 10.43
N ALA A 15 -6.46 -0.80 9.30
CA ALA A 15 -6.53 -0.19 7.98
C ALA A 15 -7.44 -0.97 7.00
N PRO A 16 -8.76 -0.97 7.19
CA PRO A 16 -9.68 -1.69 6.30
C PRO A 16 -9.94 -0.90 5.01
N SER A 17 -10.08 -1.63 3.90
CA SER A 17 -10.63 -1.08 2.66
C SER A 17 -12.16 -1.19 2.68
N PRO A 18 -12.92 -0.12 2.38
CA PRO A 18 -14.37 -0.13 2.45
C PRO A 18 -14.98 -0.72 1.16
N THR A 19 -14.60 -1.95 0.82
CA THR A 19 -15.05 -2.67 -0.39
C THR A 19 -16.08 -3.77 -0.09
N GLY A 20 -16.54 -3.85 1.15
CA GLY A 20 -17.48 -4.84 1.67
C GLY A 20 -17.60 -4.72 3.19
N ASN A 21 -18.48 -5.53 3.78
CA ASN A 21 -18.69 -5.54 5.23
C ASN A 21 -17.47 -6.12 5.97
N LEU A 22 -17.31 -5.73 7.23
CA LEU A 22 -16.23 -6.19 8.08
C LEU A 22 -16.40 -7.69 8.39
N HIS A 23 -15.42 -8.50 7.99
CA HIS A 23 -15.41 -9.93 8.32
C HIS A 23 -14.72 -10.20 9.66
N MET A 24 -14.94 -11.38 10.24
CA MET A 24 -14.39 -11.79 11.55
C MET A 24 -12.87 -11.63 11.67
N GLY A 25 -12.12 -11.97 10.61
CA GLY A 25 -10.66 -11.73 10.56
C GLY A 25 -10.27 -10.25 10.73
N GLY A 26 -11.08 -9.33 10.19
CA GLY A 26 -10.90 -7.89 10.35
C GLY A 26 -11.17 -7.45 11.78
N VAL A 27 -12.29 -7.88 12.38
CA VAL A 27 -12.63 -7.63 13.79
C VAL A 27 -11.51 -8.10 14.72
N ARG A 28 -11.01 -9.33 14.52
CA ARG A 28 -9.89 -9.89 15.29
C ARG A 28 -8.64 -9.01 15.20
N THR A 29 -8.33 -8.51 14.00
CA THR A 29 -7.18 -7.63 13.79
C THR A 29 -7.37 -6.30 14.50
N ALA A 30 -8.54 -5.68 14.39
CA ALA A 30 -8.87 -4.43 15.08
C ALA A 30 -8.76 -4.60 16.61
N LEU A 31 -9.31 -5.69 17.14
CA LEU A 31 -9.29 -6.01 18.57
C LEU A 31 -7.86 -6.17 19.11
N PHE A 32 -6.99 -6.89 18.41
CA PHE A 32 -5.60 -7.05 18.84
C PHE A 32 -4.83 -5.72 18.83
N ASN A 33 -5.02 -4.90 17.80
CA ASN A 33 -4.42 -3.56 17.76
C ASN A 33 -4.94 -2.71 18.93
N TYR A 34 -6.25 -2.72 19.17
CA TYR A 34 -6.88 -1.95 20.24
C TYR A 34 -6.39 -2.37 21.63
N ILE A 35 -6.41 -3.66 21.95
CA ILE A 35 -5.93 -4.17 23.26
C ILE A 35 -4.44 -3.90 23.43
N PHE A 36 -3.63 -4.02 22.36
CA PHE A 36 -2.21 -3.71 22.41
C PHE A 36 -1.98 -2.23 22.74
N ALA A 37 -2.68 -1.32 22.05
CA ALA A 37 -2.62 0.11 22.35
C ALA A 37 -3.04 0.39 23.81
N LEU A 38 -4.15 -0.19 24.27
CA LEU A 38 -4.63 -0.03 25.65
C LEU A 38 -3.59 -0.51 26.68
N LYS A 39 -3.05 -1.72 26.50
CA LYS A 39 -2.07 -2.32 27.40
C LYS A 39 -0.84 -1.44 27.59
N TYR A 40 -0.39 -0.79 26.51
CA TYR A 40 0.81 0.05 26.52
C TYR A 40 0.52 1.55 26.56
N MET A 41 -0.72 1.95 26.88
CA MET A 41 -1.13 3.36 26.93
C MET A 41 -0.77 4.15 25.66
N GLY A 42 -0.87 3.48 24.50
CA GLY A 42 -0.60 4.01 23.18
C GLY A 42 -1.85 4.52 22.46
N SER A 43 -1.72 4.73 21.15
CA SER A 43 -2.82 5.20 20.30
C SER A 43 -3.31 4.13 19.32
N PHE A 44 -4.63 3.99 19.20
CA PHE A 44 -5.27 3.16 18.19
C PHE A 44 -5.87 4.04 17.08
N ILE A 45 -5.42 3.82 15.84
CA ILE A 45 -5.78 4.64 14.68
C ILE A 45 -6.68 3.82 13.74
N LEU A 46 -7.81 4.39 13.32
CA LEU A 46 -8.63 3.86 12.24
C LEU A 46 -8.28 4.58 10.93
N ARG A 47 -7.81 3.84 9.93
CA ARG A 47 -7.48 4.42 8.62
C ARG A 47 -8.22 3.70 7.50
N ILE A 48 -9.12 4.39 6.83
CA ILE A 48 -9.88 3.83 5.72
C ILE A 48 -9.02 3.87 4.46
N ASP A 49 -8.71 2.68 3.92
CA ASP A 49 -7.89 2.52 2.71
C ASP A 49 -8.82 2.52 1.47
N ASP A 50 -9.39 3.69 1.17
CA ASP A 50 -10.40 3.98 0.13
C ASP A 50 -9.83 4.51 -1.20
N THR A 51 -8.60 4.13 -1.56
CA THR A 51 -7.95 4.63 -2.79
C THR A 51 -8.56 4.08 -4.08
N ASP A 52 -9.22 2.91 -4.01
CA ASP A 52 -9.94 2.31 -5.14
C ASP A 52 -11.38 2.83 -5.18
N ARG A 53 -11.60 3.93 -5.90
CA ARG A 53 -12.92 4.58 -5.99
C ARG A 53 -14.01 3.70 -6.62
N ALA A 54 -13.64 2.70 -7.43
CA ALA A 54 -14.62 1.84 -8.10
C ALA A 54 -15.22 0.82 -7.12
N ARG A 55 -14.43 0.36 -6.14
CA ARG A 55 -14.87 -0.63 -5.15
C ARG A 55 -15.19 -0.03 -3.79
N SER A 56 -14.61 1.13 -3.46
CA SER A 56 -14.78 1.78 -2.16
C SER A 56 -16.12 2.50 -2.11
N LYS A 57 -16.95 2.16 -1.13
CA LYS A 57 -18.24 2.81 -0.92
C LYS A 57 -18.40 3.34 0.50
N LYS A 58 -19.05 4.49 0.61
CA LYS A 58 -19.32 5.14 1.89
C LYS A 58 -20.14 4.26 2.84
N GLU A 59 -21.10 3.51 2.30
CA GLU A 59 -21.92 2.54 3.08
C GLU A 59 -21.06 1.51 3.84
N TYR A 60 -19.96 1.04 3.24
CA TYR A 60 -19.07 0.09 3.88
C TYR A 60 -18.15 0.75 4.91
N GLU A 61 -17.71 1.98 4.68
CA GLU A 61 -16.97 2.75 5.69
C GLU A 61 -17.83 2.98 6.95
N ASP A 62 -19.10 3.35 6.76
CA ASP A 62 -20.05 3.58 7.85
C ASP A 62 -20.31 2.27 8.60
N ALA A 63 -20.56 1.17 7.89
CA ALA A 63 -20.72 -0.16 8.48
C ALA A 63 -19.49 -0.60 9.28
N ILE A 64 -18.27 -0.42 8.75
CA ILE A 64 -17.03 -0.72 9.50
C ILE A 64 -16.98 0.08 10.80
N SER A 65 -17.34 1.36 10.75
CA SER A 65 -17.30 2.25 11.92
C SER A 65 -18.35 1.87 12.96
N ASP A 66 -19.54 1.45 12.51
CA ASP A 66 -20.64 0.96 13.35
C ASP A 66 -20.28 -0.38 14.02
N ASP A 67 -19.72 -1.32 13.26
CA ASP A 67 -19.27 -2.61 13.78
C ASP A 67 -18.22 -2.40 14.89
N LEU A 68 -17.22 -1.56 14.65
CA LEU A 68 -16.21 -1.26 15.67
C LEU A 68 -16.81 -0.62 16.93
N ARG A 69 -17.77 0.30 16.77
CA ARG A 69 -18.51 0.87 17.92
C ARG A 69 -19.31 -0.18 18.67
N TRP A 70 -19.93 -1.11 17.95
CA TRP A 70 -20.69 -2.22 18.54
C TRP A 70 -19.81 -3.15 19.37
N PHE A 71 -18.57 -3.39 18.93
CA PHE A 71 -17.54 -4.10 19.70
C PHE A 71 -16.87 -3.25 20.80
N GLU A 72 -17.33 -2.02 21.04
CA GLU A 72 -16.74 -1.05 21.98
C GLU A 72 -15.26 -0.71 21.70
N ILE A 73 -14.83 -0.88 20.44
CA ILE A 73 -13.48 -0.54 19.98
C ILE A 73 -13.46 0.94 19.60
N LYS A 74 -12.79 1.75 20.43
CA LYS A 74 -12.65 3.20 20.21
C LYS A 74 -11.29 3.52 19.60
N TRP A 75 -11.26 4.39 18.59
CA TRP A 75 -10.03 4.92 17.98
C TRP A 75 -9.76 6.35 18.43
N ASP A 76 -8.47 6.67 18.58
CA ASP A 76 -8.00 8.01 18.97
C ASP A 76 -7.87 8.93 17.74
N GLU A 77 -7.60 8.36 16.55
CA GLU A 77 -7.42 9.10 15.30
C GLU A 77 -8.15 8.41 14.14
N PHE A 78 -8.64 9.21 13.19
CA PHE A 78 -9.36 8.75 12.00
C PHE A 78 -8.80 9.40 10.74
N TYR A 79 -8.55 8.61 9.70
CA TYR A 79 -8.05 9.10 8.41
C TYR A 79 -8.67 8.36 7.23
N ARG A 80 -8.89 9.06 6.11
CA ARG A 80 -9.15 8.44 4.79
C ARG A 80 -7.94 8.59 3.89
N GLN A 81 -7.62 7.56 3.11
CA GLN A 81 -6.49 7.64 2.17
C GLN A 81 -6.81 8.54 0.99
N SER A 82 -8.07 8.60 0.54
CA SER A 82 -8.53 9.44 -0.57
C SER A 82 -8.37 10.94 -0.34
N GLU A 83 -8.40 11.38 0.92
CA GLU A 83 -8.21 12.78 1.35
C GLU A 83 -6.72 13.19 1.44
N ARG A 84 -5.80 12.27 1.13
CA ARG A 84 -4.35 12.42 1.43
C ARG A 84 -3.46 12.33 0.18
N THR A 85 -4.04 12.52 -1.01
CA THR A 85 -3.33 12.43 -2.29
C THR A 85 -2.08 13.30 -2.35
N PHE A 86 -2.14 14.51 -1.79
CA PHE A 86 -1.00 15.44 -1.71
C PHE A 86 0.23 14.84 -1.01
N ILE A 87 0.03 13.95 -0.03
CA ILE A 87 1.13 13.26 0.67
C ILE A 87 1.79 12.26 -0.26
N TYR A 88 1.00 11.48 -1.01
CA TYR A 88 1.53 10.51 -1.95
C TYR A 88 2.27 11.19 -3.09
N GLU A 89 1.74 12.30 -3.61
CA GLU A 89 2.41 13.10 -4.64
C GLU A 89 3.76 13.62 -4.16
N LYS A 90 3.84 14.14 -2.93
CA LYS A 90 5.09 14.58 -2.31
C LYS A 90 6.12 13.44 -2.27
N TYR A 91 5.76 12.27 -1.73
CA TYR A 91 6.69 11.16 -1.62
C TYR A 91 7.02 10.52 -2.97
N LEU A 92 6.07 10.51 -3.91
CA LEU A 92 6.32 10.08 -5.28
C LEU A 92 7.35 10.97 -5.97
N ASN A 93 7.30 12.29 -5.76
CA ASN A 93 8.30 13.21 -6.30
C ASN A 93 9.69 12.94 -5.71
N ILE A 94 9.78 12.71 -4.39
CA ILE A 94 11.05 12.30 -3.75
C ILE A 94 11.59 11.02 -4.40
N LEU A 95 10.75 10.01 -4.63
CA LEU A 95 11.18 8.77 -5.28
C LEU A 95 11.62 9.00 -6.73
N LYS A 96 10.96 9.88 -7.48
CA LYS A 96 11.32 10.26 -8.86
C LYS A 96 12.67 10.98 -8.92
N GLU A 97 12.87 11.97 -8.04
CA GLU A 97 14.13 12.73 -7.94
C GLU A 97 15.32 11.81 -7.65
N ASN A 98 15.12 10.82 -6.78
CA ASN A 98 16.12 9.81 -6.45
C ASN A 98 16.23 8.66 -7.48
N ARG A 99 15.48 8.74 -8.60
CA ARG A 99 15.43 7.71 -9.66
C ARG A 99 15.04 6.31 -9.15
N LEU A 100 14.32 6.25 -8.04
CA LEU A 100 13.87 5.00 -7.41
C LEU A 100 12.59 4.44 -8.01
N VAL A 101 11.99 5.16 -8.96
CA VAL A 101 10.80 4.73 -9.70
C VAL A 101 10.96 5.00 -11.20
N TYR A 102 10.19 4.30 -12.02
CA TYR A 102 10.10 4.53 -13.46
C TYR A 102 8.67 4.36 -13.96
N GLU A 103 8.37 4.99 -15.10
CA GLU A 103 7.11 4.81 -15.82
C GLU A 103 7.09 3.46 -16.55
N CYS A 104 6.01 2.73 -16.36
CA CYS A 104 5.74 1.46 -17.01
C CYS A 104 4.57 1.62 -17.98
N PHE A 105 4.84 1.32 -19.24
CA PHE A 105 3.90 1.45 -20.36
C PHE A 105 3.30 0.11 -20.77
N CYS A 106 3.52 -0.96 -19.99
CA CYS A 106 3.00 -2.28 -20.32
C CYS A 106 1.47 -2.29 -20.26
N THR A 107 0.85 -2.85 -21.29
CA THR A 107 -0.61 -3.03 -21.30
C THR A 107 -1.02 -4.17 -20.39
N GLU A 108 -2.29 -4.19 -19.98
CA GLU A 108 -2.84 -5.31 -19.21
C GLU A 108 -2.65 -6.65 -19.93
N GLU A 109 -2.89 -6.70 -21.23
CA GLU A 109 -2.65 -7.89 -22.05
C GLU A 109 -1.20 -8.39 -22.01
N GLU A 110 -0.22 -7.50 -22.09
CA GLU A 110 1.20 -7.87 -22.00
C GLU A 110 1.54 -8.45 -20.62
N ILE A 111 0.97 -7.87 -19.57
CA ILE A 111 1.14 -8.36 -18.19
C ILE A 111 0.49 -9.74 -18.03
N LEU A 112 -0.73 -9.94 -18.54
CA LEU A 112 -1.44 -11.21 -18.48
C LEU A 112 -0.70 -12.31 -19.25
N LYS A 113 -0.27 -12.05 -20.49
CA LYS A 113 0.55 -12.98 -21.27
C LYS A 113 1.83 -13.38 -20.53
N SER A 114 2.49 -12.43 -19.88
CA SER A 114 3.70 -12.70 -19.12
C SER A 114 3.43 -13.56 -17.87
N LYS A 115 2.27 -13.36 -17.21
CA LYS A 115 1.81 -14.23 -16.11
C LYS A 115 1.52 -15.65 -16.59
N GLU A 116 0.83 -15.80 -17.72
CA GLU A 116 0.53 -17.11 -18.31
C GLU A 116 1.79 -17.91 -18.66
N ILE A 117 2.81 -17.24 -19.22
CA ILE A 117 4.10 -17.86 -19.52
C ILE A 117 4.78 -18.36 -18.24
N ALA A 118 4.74 -17.58 -17.15
CA ALA A 118 5.32 -17.98 -15.87
C ALA A 118 4.60 -19.22 -15.29
N VAL A 119 3.27 -19.22 -15.31
CA VAL A 119 2.44 -20.36 -14.88
C VAL A 119 2.75 -21.62 -15.69
N LYS A 120 2.77 -21.53 -17.03
CA LYS A 120 3.12 -22.66 -17.92
C LYS A 120 4.52 -23.18 -17.64
N SER A 121 5.43 -22.28 -17.26
CA SER A 121 6.82 -22.62 -16.91
C SER A 121 6.99 -23.09 -15.47
N LYS A 122 5.90 -23.21 -14.69
CA LYS A 122 5.92 -23.53 -13.25
C LYS A 122 6.85 -22.61 -12.43
N LYS A 123 6.97 -21.35 -12.85
CA LYS A 123 7.77 -20.33 -12.17
C LYS A 123 6.86 -19.23 -11.62
N PRO A 124 7.22 -18.58 -10.51
CA PRO A 124 6.50 -17.39 -10.06
C PRO A 124 6.63 -16.28 -11.10
N TYR A 125 5.54 -15.54 -11.30
CA TYR A 125 5.59 -14.37 -12.17
C TYR A 125 6.39 -13.24 -11.50
N ILE A 126 7.42 -12.76 -12.19
CA ILE A 126 8.22 -11.60 -11.79
C ILE A 126 8.18 -10.60 -12.94
N TYR A 127 7.79 -9.35 -12.66
CA TYR A 127 7.84 -8.31 -13.67
C TYR A 127 9.29 -8.04 -14.07
N ASN A 128 9.59 -8.15 -15.36
CA ASN A 128 10.96 -8.17 -15.89
C ASN A 128 11.66 -6.79 -15.94
N GLY A 129 11.00 -5.71 -15.54
CA GLY A 129 11.62 -4.38 -15.53
C GLY A 129 11.80 -3.75 -16.92
N ARG A 130 11.20 -4.28 -18.01
CA ARG A 130 11.49 -3.84 -19.40
C ARG A 130 11.37 -2.34 -19.64
N CYS A 131 10.49 -1.64 -18.92
CA CYS A 131 10.31 -0.20 -19.08
C CYS A 131 11.32 0.66 -18.30
N ALA A 132 12.15 0.08 -17.42
CA ALA A 132 13.04 0.83 -16.53
C ALA A 132 14.13 1.60 -17.29
N ASN A 133 14.63 1.04 -18.40
CA ASN A 133 15.75 1.58 -19.17
C ASN A 133 15.32 2.27 -20.48
N LEU A 134 14.03 2.57 -20.65
CA LEU A 134 13.55 3.27 -21.84
C LEU A 134 14.16 4.67 -21.91
N SER A 135 14.63 5.05 -23.10
CA SER A 135 15.08 6.39 -23.43
C SER A 135 13.91 7.40 -23.36
N SER A 136 14.23 8.68 -23.25
CA SER A 136 13.22 9.75 -23.23
C SER A 136 12.33 9.72 -24.48
N GLY A 137 12.91 9.48 -25.66
CA GLY A 137 12.16 9.41 -26.92
C GLY A 137 11.25 8.19 -27.02
N GLU A 138 11.64 7.04 -26.47
CA GLU A 138 10.75 5.87 -26.39
C GLU A 138 9.58 6.10 -25.43
N LYS A 139 9.85 6.70 -24.26
CA LYS A 139 8.82 7.04 -23.28
C LYS A 139 7.78 7.99 -23.85
N GLU A 140 8.21 8.99 -24.61
CA GLU A 140 7.30 9.96 -25.24
C GLU A 140 6.38 9.28 -26.26
N LYS A 141 6.93 8.45 -27.16
CA LYS A 141 6.14 7.67 -28.13
C LYS A 141 5.12 6.76 -27.44
N LEU A 142 5.54 6.05 -26.39
CA LEU A 142 4.66 5.16 -25.64
C LEU A 142 3.59 5.93 -24.85
N ARG A 143 3.92 7.10 -24.31
CA ARG A 143 2.95 7.97 -23.61
C ARG A 143 1.87 8.45 -24.57
N LEU A 144 2.23 8.86 -25.78
CA LEU A 144 1.27 9.23 -26.82
C LEU A 144 0.36 8.06 -27.17
N SER A 145 0.93 6.87 -27.43
CA SER A 145 0.15 5.68 -27.77
C SER A 145 -0.81 5.23 -26.65
N LEU A 146 -0.44 5.39 -25.37
CA LEU A 146 -1.35 5.14 -24.26
C LEU A 146 -2.44 6.21 -24.17
N SER A 147 -2.08 7.47 -24.38
CA SER A 147 -3.01 8.62 -24.27
C SER A 147 -4.11 8.55 -25.33
N GLU A 148 -3.82 8.07 -26.54
CA GLU A 148 -4.82 7.78 -27.58
C GLU A 148 -5.90 6.78 -27.11
N LYS A 149 -5.58 5.93 -26.14
CA LYS A 149 -6.49 4.95 -25.53
C LYS A 149 -7.07 5.43 -24.20
N GLY A 150 -6.83 6.69 -23.80
CA GLY A 150 -7.20 7.22 -22.49
C GLY A 150 -6.45 6.58 -21.32
N LEU A 151 -5.31 5.96 -21.58
CA LEU A 151 -4.48 5.27 -20.58
C LEU A 151 -3.26 6.12 -20.22
N TYR A 152 -2.73 5.88 -19.02
CA TYR A 152 -1.54 6.53 -18.50
C TYR A 152 -0.52 5.48 -18.05
N PRO A 153 0.79 5.77 -18.14
CA PRO A 153 1.79 4.87 -17.59
C PRO A 153 1.61 4.70 -16.09
N SER A 154 1.76 3.46 -15.62
CA SER A 154 1.86 3.17 -14.20
C SER A 154 3.25 3.54 -13.67
N ILE A 155 3.38 3.86 -12.39
CA ILE A 155 4.69 4.04 -11.77
C ILE A 155 5.09 2.74 -11.05
N ARG A 156 6.32 2.28 -11.30
CA ARG A 156 6.89 1.09 -10.63
C ARG A 156 8.15 1.45 -9.85
N LEU A 157 8.37 0.75 -8.74
CA LEU A 157 9.62 0.82 -7.99
C LEU A 157 10.76 0.19 -8.81
N ASN A 158 11.88 0.90 -8.90
CA ASN A 158 13.11 0.43 -9.52
C ASN A 158 13.96 -0.34 -8.50
N VAL A 159 13.62 -1.61 -8.27
CA VAL A 159 14.33 -2.46 -7.30
C VAL A 159 15.83 -2.55 -7.63
N ALA A 160 16.21 -2.63 -8.91
CA ALA A 160 17.60 -2.65 -9.32
C ALA A 160 18.36 -1.38 -8.90
N GLN A 161 17.73 -0.20 -9.04
CA GLN A 161 18.32 1.04 -8.56
C GLN A 161 18.38 1.10 -7.03
N VAL A 162 17.35 0.63 -6.32
CA VAL A 162 17.34 0.53 -4.84
C VAL A 162 18.53 -0.32 -4.36
N LEU A 163 18.76 -1.48 -4.97
CA LEU A 163 19.89 -2.35 -4.64
C LEU A 163 21.23 -1.69 -5.00
N LYS A 164 21.32 -1.00 -6.14
CA LYS A 164 22.54 -0.31 -6.56
C LYS A 164 23.00 0.76 -5.57
N ILE A 165 22.07 1.53 -5.00
CA ILE A 165 22.40 2.56 -4.00
C ILE A 165 22.60 1.99 -2.59
N ASN A 166 22.28 0.71 -2.38
CA ASN A 166 22.47 -0.01 -1.12
C ASN A 166 23.30 -1.29 -1.37
N PRO A 167 24.60 -1.18 -1.73
CA PRO A 167 25.40 -2.32 -2.17
C PRO A 167 25.61 -3.41 -1.09
N GLY A 168 25.34 -3.11 0.18
CA GLY A 168 25.36 -4.08 1.28
C GLY A 168 24.02 -4.76 1.56
N PHE A 169 22.97 -4.44 0.78
CA PHE A 169 21.64 -5.01 0.98
C PHE A 169 21.53 -6.37 0.30
N ASN A 170 21.48 -7.43 1.10
CA ASN A 170 21.45 -8.82 0.62
C ASN A 170 20.09 -9.51 0.85
N SER A 171 19.36 -9.11 1.89
CA SER A 171 18.12 -9.74 2.37
C SER A 171 17.25 -8.71 3.11
N VAL A 172 15.95 -8.98 3.22
CA VAL A 172 15.04 -8.23 4.09
C VAL A 172 14.88 -9.00 5.38
N GLU A 173 15.65 -8.64 6.40
CA GLU A 173 15.59 -9.30 7.71
C GLU A 173 14.78 -8.49 8.72
N PHE A 174 13.85 -9.15 9.41
CA PHE A 174 13.09 -8.55 10.50
C PHE A 174 12.63 -9.59 11.51
N ASN A 175 12.49 -9.18 12.78
CA ASN A 175 11.94 -10.03 13.83
C ASN A 175 10.43 -9.78 13.96
N ASP A 176 9.63 -10.68 13.41
CA ASP A 176 8.17 -10.62 13.52
C ASP A 176 7.73 -10.93 14.94
N ALA A 177 6.81 -10.13 15.48
CA ALA A 177 6.37 -10.25 16.86
C ALA A 177 5.60 -11.56 17.18
N VAL A 178 5.14 -12.28 16.15
CA VAL A 178 4.40 -13.55 16.28
C VAL A 178 5.26 -14.72 15.82
N HIS A 179 5.95 -14.60 14.69
CA HIS A 179 6.68 -15.68 14.05
C HIS A 179 8.19 -15.69 14.33
N GLY A 180 8.73 -14.66 14.97
CA GLY A 180 10.16 -14.52 15.25
C GLY A 180 10.97 -14.04 14.04
N PRO A 181 12.28 -14.35 13.98
CA PRO A 181 13.16 -13.89 12.91
C PRO A 181 12.74 -14.42 11.52
N LEU A 182 12.63 -13.51 10.55
CA LEU A 182 12.34 -13.77 9.14
C LEU A 182 13.39 -13.07 8.24
N SER A 183 13.70 -13.68 7.09
CA SER A 183 14.66 -13.18 6.09
C SER A 183 14.16 -13.36 4.66
#